data_AF-A0A2G5CTF6-F1
#
_entry.id   AF-A0A2G5CTF6-F1
#
_cell.length_a   1.000
_cell.length_b   1.000
_cell.length_c   1.000
_cell.angle_alpha   90.00
_cell.angle_beta   90.00
_cell.angle_gamma   90.00
#
_symmetry.space_group_name_H-M   'P 1'
#
loop_
_entity.id
_entity.type
_entity.pdbx_description
1 polymer ?
#
loop_
_entity_poly.entity_id
_entity_poly.type
_entity_poly.pdbx_seq_one_letter_code
_entity_poly.pdbx_strand_id
1 'polypeptide(L)' 'MKKIAVIMVLLFLLSSHIETVKPDASDCLDACQTGCVAQYIRNPRKRQQCDAACVIKCRPSVLGGD' A
#
# COMPACT_ATOMS: atom_id res chain seq x y z
N MET A 1 -9.62 -16.18 -35.00
CA MET A 1 -10.20 -16.81 -33.79
C MET A 1 -9.20 -17.68 -33.02
N LYS A 2 -8.60 -18.72 -33.62
CA LYS A 2 -7.72 -19.67 -32.90
C LYS A 2 -6.49 -19.02 -32.26
N LYS A 3 -5.83 -18.07 -32.95
CA LYS A 3 -4.70 -17.31 -32.40
C LYS A 3 -5.10 -16.39 -31.24
N ILE A 4 -6.32 -15.82 -31.28
CA ILE A 4 -6.83 -14.94 -30.22
C ILE A 4 -7.09 -15.74 -28.95
N ALA A 5 -7.69 -16.94 -29.08
CA ALA A 5 -7.91 -17.82 -27.93
C ALA A 5 -6.59 -18.23 -27.25
N VAL A 6 -5.54 -18.52 -28.04
CA VAL A 6 -4.21 -18.85 -27.49
C VAL A 6 -3.61 -17.67 -26.73
N ILE A 7 -3.71 -16.45 -27.26
CA ILE A 7 -3.22 -15.24 -26.59
C ILE A 7 -3.95 -15.00 -25.26
N MET A 8 -5.28 -15.18 -25.23
CA MET A 8 -6.08 -15.00 -24.01
C MET A 8 -5.71 -16.02 -22.94
N VAL A 9 -5.51 -17.29 -23.31
CA VAL A 9 -5.05 -18.32 -22.38
C VAL A 9 -3.67 -18.00 -21.84
N LEU A 10 -2.75 -17.52 -22.69
CA LEU A 10 -1.40 -17.13 -22.29
C LEU A 10 -1.41 -16.00 -21.26
N LEU A 11 -2.24 -14.97 -21.48
CA LEU A 11 -2.39 -13.84 -20.55
C LEU A 11 -2.95 -14.27 -19.19
N PHE A 12 -3.91 -15.21 -19.19
CA PHE A 12 -4.49 -15.74 -17.95
C PHE A 12 -3.46 -16.52 -17.12
N LEU A 13 -2.64 -17.35 -17.79
CA LEU A 13 -1.55 -18.10 -17.15
C LEU A 13 -0.45 -17.21 -16.58
N LEU A 14 -0.16 -16.07 -17.23
CA LEU A 14 0.79 -15.09 -16.72
C LEU A 14 0.25 -14.35 -15.49
N SER A 15 -1.07 -14.14 -15.43
CA SER A 15 -1.72 -13.43 -14.33
C SER A 15 -1.95 -14.31 -13.09
N SER A 16 -2.05 -15.64 -13.25
CA SER A 16 -2.25 -16.57 -12.13
C SER A 16 -1.04 -16.73 -11.21
N HIS A 17 0.15 -16.30 -11.65
CA HIS A 17 1.37 -16.29 -10.86
C HIS A 17 1.65 -14.95 -10.17
N ILE A 18 0.68 -14.03 -10.17
CA ILE A 18 0.79 -12.80 -9.39
C ILE A 18 0.53 -13.17 -7.93
N GLU A 19 1.59 -13.51 -7.21
CA GLU A 19 1.55 -13.58 -5.76
C GLU A 19 1.22 -12.19 -5.24
N THR A 20 0.06 -12.05 -4.58
CA THR A 20 -0.29 -10.81 -3.91
C THR A 20 0.60 -10.70 -2.68
N VAL A 21 1.66 -9.88 -2.78
CA VAL A 21 2.47 -9.52 -1.62
C VAL A 21 1.56 -8.93 -0.55
N LYS A 22 1.52 -9.59 0.60
CA LYS A 22 0.75 -9.12 1.75
C LYS A 22 1.39 -7.80 2.19
N PRO A 23 0.66 -6.68 2.18
CA PRO A 23 1.24 -5.41 2.57
C PRO A 23 1.73 -5.52 4.00
N ASP A 24 3.02 -5.27 4.21
CA ASP A 24 3.62 -5.29 5.54
C ASP A 24 3.24 -4.00 6.29
N ALA A 25 3.30 -4.02 7.63
CA ALA A 25 3.02 -2.82 8.43
C ALA A 25 4.02 -1.69 8.12
N SER A 26 5.24 -2.06 7.69
CA SER A 26 6.25 -1.13 7.17
C SER A 26 5.81 -0.47 5.86
N ASP A 27 5.22 -1.23 4.93
CA ASP A 27 4.67 -0.70 3.67
C ASP A 27 3.51 0.28 3.92
N CYS A 28 2.67 -0.01 4.93
CA CYS A 28 1.60 0.90 5.33
C CYS A 28 2.15 2.24 5.84
N LEU A 29 3.15 2.18 6.73
CA LEU A 29 3.70 3.40 7.35
C LEU A 29 4.36 4.29 6.31
N ASP A 30 5.18 3.72 5.43
CA ASP A 30 5.90 4.46 4.39
C ASP A 30 4.93 5.09 3.37
N ALA A 31 3.94 4.32 2.90
CA ALA A 31 2.91 4.83 2.00
C ALA A 31 2.09 5.97 2.63
N CYS A 32 1.76 5.85 3.92
CA CYS A 32 1.01 6.86 4.65
C CYS A 32 1.83 8.15 4.83
N GLN A 33 3.09 8.05 5.26
CA GLN A 33 3.98 9.19 5.42
C GLN A 33 4.25 9.89 4.09
N THR A 34 4.46 9.13 3.01
CA THR A 34 4.60 9.68 1.65
C THR A 34 3.38 10.52 1.26
N GLY A 35 2.17 10.04 1.57
CA GLY A 35 0.92 10.79 1.40
C GLY A 35 0.90 12.09 2.21
N CYS A 36 1.36 12.06 3.47
CA CYS A 36 1.45 13.25 4.32
C CYS A 36 2.41 14.30 3.76
N VAL A 37 3.55 13.89 3.19
CA VAL A 37 4.50 14.80 2.53
C VAL A 37 3.84 15.51 1.34
N ALA A 38 3.20 14.74 0.46
CA ALA A 38 2.57 15.26 -0.74
C ALA A 38 1.41 16.22 -0.40
N GLN A 39 0.59 15.87 0.59
CA GLN A 39 -0.62 16.62 0.93
C GLN A 39 -0.34 17.87 1.78
N TYR A 40 0.69 17.85 2.63
CA TYR A 40 0.97 18.92 3.60
C TYR A 40 2.31 19.62 3.38
N ILE A 41 2.82 19.65 2.15
CA ILE A 41 4.13 20.23 1.79
C ILE A 41 4.32 21.69 2.28
N ARG A 42 3.25 22.50 2.30
CA ARG A 42 3.28 23.90 2.75
C ARG A 42 2.91 24.10 4.22
N ASN A 43 2.55 23.03 4.94
CA ASN A 43 2.03 23.09 6.31
C ASN A 43 2.73 22.06 7.21
N PRO A 44 3.93 22.37 7.74
CA PRO A 44 4.74 21.41 8.49
C PRO A 44 4.03 20.89 9.75
N ARG A 45 3.21 21.73 10.39
CA ARG A 45 2.41 21.33 11.56
C ARG A 45 1.37 20.24 11.23
N LYS A 46 0.70 20.34 10.07
CA LYS A 46 -0.26 19.33 9.62
C LYS A 46 0.45 18.06 9.15
N ARG A 47 1.63 18.19 8.54
CA ARG A 47 2.48 17.06 8.18
C ARG A 47 2.84 16.22 9.40
N GLN A 48 3.34 16.85 10.48
CA GLN A 48 3.67 16.16 11.73
C GLN A 48 2.45 15.45 12.36
N GLN A 49 1.27 16.07 12.33
CA GLN A 49 0.03 15.44 12.82
C GLN A 49 -0.37 14.24 11.97
N CYS A 50 -0.23 14.35 10.65
CA CYS A 50 -0.49 13.27 9.72
C CYS A 50 0.48 12.10 9.95
N ASP A 51 1.78 12.38 10.12
CA ASP A 51 2.80 11.37 10.39
C ASP A 51 2.52 10.61 11.71
N ALA A 52 2.06 11.31 12.75
CA ALA A 52 1.65 10.68 14.02
C ALA A 52 0.42 9.78 13.85
N ALA A 53 -0.56 10.19 13.03
CA ALA A 53 -1.74 9.37 12.72
C ALA A 53 -1.38 8.11 11.92
N CYS A 54 -0.36 8.18 11.05
CA CYS A 54 0.13 7.02 10.31
C CYS A 54 0.65 5.92 11.24
N VAL A 55 1.34 6.27 12.34
CA VAL A 55 1.82 5.30 13.33
C VAL A 55 0.66 4.54 13.98
N ILE A 56 -0.40 5.26 14.38
CA ILE A 56 -1.60 4.64 14.98
C ILE A 56 -2.31 3.73 13.97
N LYS A 57 -2.47 4.21 12.74
CA LYS A 57 -3.18 3.49 11.67
C LYS A 57 -2.45 2.23 11.23
N CYS A 58 -1.13 2.31 11.05
CA CYS A 58 -0.33 1.23 10.47
C CYS A 58 0.30 0.31 11.51
N ARG A 59 0.30 0.71 12.79
CA ARG A 59 0.84 -0.10 13.89
C ARG A 59 -0.13 -0.15 15.08
N PRO A 60 -1.33 -0.73 14.89
CA PRO A 60 -2.34 -0.80 15.95
C PRO A 60 -1.89 -1.61 17.17
N SER A 61 -0.99 -2.59 17.00
CA SER A 61 -0.51 -3.47 18.06
C SER A 61 0.40 -2.80 19.10
N VAL A 62 0.81 -1.54 18.90
CA VAL A 62 1.51 -0.74 19.94
C VAL A 62 0.52 -0.01 20.85
N LEU A 63 -0.76 0.05 20.47
CA LEU A 63 -1.84 0.67 21.25
C LEU A 63 -2.95 -0.31 21.66
N GLY A 64 -2.80 -1.60 21.35
CA GLY A 64 -3.69 -2.66 21.80
C GLY A 64 -3.15 -4.03 21.39
N GLY A 65 -2.74 -4.82 22.37
CA GLY A 65 -2.22 -6.17 22.18
C GLY A 65 -1.98 -6.87 23.51
N ASP A 66 -3.09 -7.24 24.15
CA ASP A 66 -3.31 -8.66 24.49
C ASP A 66 -3.65 -9.40 23.19
#